data_AF-A0A382KN33-F1
#
_entry.id   AF-A0A382KN33-F1
#
_cell.length_a   1.000
_cell.length_b   1.000
_cell.length_c   1.000
_cell.angle_alpha   90.00
_cell.angle_beta   90.00
_cell.angle_gamma   90.00
#
_symmetry.space_group_name_H-M   'P 1'
#
loop_
_entity.id
_entity.type
_entity.pdbx_description
1 polymer ?
#
loop_
_entity_poly.entity_id
_entity_poly.type
_entity_poly.pdbx_seq_one_letter_code
_entity_poly.pdbx_strand_id
1 'polypeptide(L)'
;MLSKEDNQLLTQTGPGTPMGELFRRFWMPALLAEELPHPDCDPVRIRILSEDMVAFRDTDGNVGVIDNYCPHRRASLFFGRNEECGLRCVYHGWKFDITGDCMDMPSEPTESNFKDKVKIKAYPAKEYGSCIWVYMGPAELQPELPEFEWARVPDANRVITRFIQHSNFMQATEGEIDSSHVSFLHSVFDLSIDYHRDMRVGDQKEGRNSVLSYKFGAPQLTVKETDYGFTYGSRRGPEEGNYYWRVTQWMLPMFSLIPGPTW
;
A
#
# COMPACT_ATOMS: atom_id res chain seq x y z
N MET A 1 -13.97 -7.72 24.55
CA MET A 1 -13.93 -6.48 23.75
C MET A 1 -12.74 -5.66 24.21
N LEU A 2 -12.01 -5.04 23.29
CA LEU A 2 -10.91 -4.12 23.61
C LEU A 2 -11.41 -2.93 24.43
N SER A 3 -10.55 -2.36 25.26
CA SER A 3 -10.84 -1.08 25.92
C SER A 3 -10.87 0.06 24.89
N LYS A 4 -11.40 1.22 25.29
CA LYS A 4 -11.38 2.42 24.43
C LYS A 4 -9.94 2.85 24.15
N GLU A 5 -9.10 2.77 25.18
CA GLU A 5 -7.67 3.10 25.11
C GLU A 5 -6.95 2.19 24.12
N ASP A 6 -7.15 0.87 24.20
CA ASP A 6 -6.54 -0.09 23.27
C ASP A 6 -7.02 0.12 21.84
N ASN A 7 -8.32 0.41 21.66
CA ASN A 7 -8.86 0.69 20.34
C ASN A 7 -8.23 1.95 19.73
N GLN A 8 -8.09 3.03 20.50
CA GLN A 8 -7.44 4.26 20.04
C GLN A 8 -5.95 4.04 19.73
N LEU A 9 -5.26 3.27 20.59
CA LEU A 9 -3.86 2.91 20.40
C LEU A 9 -3.66 2.20 19.05
N LEU A 10 -4.47 1.19 18.74
CA LEU A 10 -4.31 0.35 17.56
C LEU A 10 -4.81 1.01 16.27
N THR A 11 -5.86 1.82 16.33
CA THR A 11 -6.58 2.25 15.11
C THR A 11 -6.19 3.63 14.58
N GLN A 12 -5.51 4.46 15.38
CA GLN A 12 -5.10 5.81 14.97
C GLN A 12 -3.69 5.81 14.39
N THR A 13 -3.57 6.22 13.12
CA THR A 13 -2.30 6.20 12.37
C THR A 13 -1.80 7.58 11.94
N GLY A 14 -2.36 8.65 12.51
CA GLY A 14 -1.93 10.02 12.21
C GLY A 14 -0.53 10.35 12.77
N PRO A 15 0.04 11.51 12.40
CA PRO A 15 1.32 11.97 12.96
C PRO A 15 1.30 12.01 14.49
N GLY A 16 2.34 11.49 15.14
CA GLY A 16 2.48 11.51 16.60
C GLY A 16 1.66 10.46 17.36
N THR A 17 0.88 9.61 16.68
CA THR A 17 0.23 8.45 17.32
C THR A 17 1.17 7.24 17.32
N PRO A 18 1.09 6.31 18.29
CA PRO A 18 1.99 5.17 18.32
C PRO A 18 1.98 4.32 17.05
N MET A 19 0.80 4.03 16.49
CA MET A 19 0.70 3.29 15.24
C MET A 19 1.08 4.13 14.02
N GLY A 20 0.88 5.45 14.05
CA GLY A 20 1.41 6.35 13.02
C GLY A 20 2.94 6.30 12.96
N GLU A 21 3.60 6.37 14.13
CA GLU A 21 5.05 6.24 14.24
C GLU A 21 5.57 4.86 13.84
N LEU A 22 4.81 3.79 14.13
CA LEU A 22 5.15 2.43 13.68
C LEU A 22 5.08 2.32 12.15
N PHE A 23 3.94 2.66 11.54
CA PHE A 23 3.73 2.53 10.09
C PHE A 23 4.75 3.32 9.27
N ARG A 24 5.14 4.51 9.75
CA ARG A 24 6.17 5.34 9.11
C ARG A 24 7.54 4.65 8.98
N ARG A 25 7.83 3.64 9.81
CA ARG A 25 9.08 2.88 9.73
C ARG A 25 9.13 1.91 8.55
N PHE A 26 8.05 1.78 7.79
CA PHE A 26 7.95 0.86 6.67
C PHE A 26 7.70 1.60 5.35
N TRP A 27 8.11 0.98 4.25
CA TRP A 27 7.72 1.41 2.91
C TRP A 27 6.24 1.14 2.68
N MET A 28 5.49 2.18 2.32
CA MET A 28 4.06 2.12 2.06
C MET A 28 3.80 2.14 0.55
N PRO A 29 3.07 1.16 -0.03
CA PRO A 29 2.62 1.27 -1.41
C PRO A 29 1.61 2.42 -1.51
N ALA A 30 1.90 3.41 -2.34
CA ALA A 30 1.17 4.67 -2.41
C ALA A 30 0.32 4.81 -3.67
N LEU A 31 0.88 4.46 -4.83
CA LEU A 31 0.27 4.58 -6.16
C LEU A 31 0.65 3.38 -7.04
N LEU A 32 -0.13 3.12 -8.07
CA LEU A 32 0.32 2.33 -9.21
C LEU A 32 1.28 3.19 -10.04
N ALA A 33 2.33 2.58 -10.61
CA ALA A 33 3.29 3.29 -11.46
C ALA A 33 2.62 3.98 -12.66
N GLU A 34 1.56 3.38 -13.21
CA GLU A 34 0.78 3.91 -14.33
C GLU A 34 -0.03 5.17 -13.98
N GLU A 35 -0.23 5.49 -12.69
CA GLU A 35 -0.85 6.76 -12.27
C GLU A 35 0.09 7.96 -12.52
N LEU A 36 1.40 7.72 -12.70
CA LEU A 36 2.38 8.69 -13.15
C LEU A 36 3.10 8.17 -14.40
N PRO A 37 2.43 8.15 -15.57
CA PRO A 37 2.80 7.31 -16.70
C PRO A 37 4.06 7.76 -17.47
N HIS A 38 4.43 9.03 -17.40
CA HIS A 38 5.59 9.58 -18.11
C HIS A 38 6.13 10.82 -17.39
N PRO A 39 7.39 11.24 -17.67
CA PRO A 39 7.93 12.50 -17.16
C PRO A 39 7.01 13.69 -17.43
N ASP A 40 6.98 14.64 -16.49
CA ASP A 40 6.17 15.86 -16.54
C ASP A 40 4.65 15.63 -16.72
N CYS A 41 4.15 14.42 -16.42
CA CYS A 41 2.72 14.17 -16.36
C CYS A 41 2.03 14.97 -15.25
N ASP A 42 0.70 15.01 -15.31
CA ASP A 42 -0.12 15.61 -14.26
C ASP A 42 0.19 14.97 -12.90
N PRO A 43 0.30 15.77 -11.83
CA PRO A 43 0.55 15.25 -10.50
C PRO A 43 -0.69 14.56 -9.92
N VAL A 44 -0.48 13.63 -8.98
CA VAL A 44 -1.55 12.84 -8.35
C VAL A 44 -1.63 13.17 -6.86
N ARG A 45 -2.85 13.39 -6.35
CA ARG A 45 -3.10 13.52 -4.90
C ARG A 45 -3.04 12.18 -4.22
N ILE A 46 -2.33 12.12 -3.11
CA ILE A 46 -2.33 10.96 -2.22
C ILE A 46 -2.57 11.38 -0.78
N ARG A 47 -3.25 10.53 -0.02
CA ARG A 47 -3.37 10.66 1.44
C ARG A 47 -3.01 9.34 2.09
N ILE A 48 -1.96 9.35 2.90
CA ILE A 48 -1.44 8.20 3.65
C ILE A 48 -1.13 8.67 5.07
N LEU A 49 -1.48 7.85 6.08
CA LEU A 49 -1.23 8.16 7.50
C LEU A 49 -1.73 9.56 7.92
N SER A 50 -2.91 9.94 7.40
CA SER A 50 -3.59 11.22 7.64
C SER A 50 -2.87 12.48 7.11
N GLU A 51 -1.91 12.33 6.19
CA GLU A 51 -1.23 13.46 5.55
C GLU A 51 -1.58 13.60 4.08
N ASP A 52 -1.87 14.83 3.64
CA ASP A 52 -2.10 15.17 2.24
C ASP A 52 -0.80 15.47 1.53
N MET A 53 -0.54 14.73 0.46
CA MET A 53 0.65 14.88 -0.36
C MET A 53 0.27 14.91 -1.83
N VAL A 54 1.26 15.30 -2.63
CA VAL A 54 1.19 15.26 -4.08
C VAL A 54 2.39 14.46 -4.57
N ALA A 55 2.13 13.45 -5.40
CA ALA A 55 3.13 12.70 -6.11
C ALA A 55 3.25 13.24 -7.54
N PHE A 56 4.47 13.27 -8.08
CA PHE A 56 4.74 13.67 -9.45
C PHE A 56 5.96 12.93 -9.99
N ARG A 57 6.05 12.80 -11.32
CA ARG A 57 7.25 12.28 -11.98
C ARG A 57 7.98 13.43 -12.65
N ASP A 58 9.17 13.73 -12.17
CA ASP A 58 9.96 14.85 -12.66
C ASP A 58 10.41 14.64 -14.12
N THR A 59 11.01 15.67 -14.71
CA THR A 59 11.48 15.67 -16.10
C THR A 59 12.49 14.55 -16.39
N ASP A 60 13.26 14.13 -15.39
CA ASP A 60 14.25 13.06 -15.50
C ASP A 60 13.65 11.65 -15.25
N GLY A 61 12.36 11.57 -14.92
CA GLY A 61 11.63 10.33 -14.67
C GLY A 61 11.64 9.88 -13.20
N ASN A 62 12.25 10.63 -12.29
CA ASN A 62 12.26 10.34 -10.86
C ASN A 62 10.89 10.66 -10.24
N VAL A 63 10.49 9.86 -9.25
CA VAL A 63 9.24 10.09 -8.53
C VAL A 63 9.48 10.95 -7.30
N GLY A 64 8.78 12.08 -7.21
CA GLY A 64 8.73 12.94 -6.03
C GLY A 64 7.41 12.81 -5.29
N VAL A 65 7.46 12.85 -3.96
CA VAL A 65 6.28 12.91 -3.10
C VAL A 65 6.49 14.01 -2.07
N ILE A 66 5.71 15.09 -2.17
CA ILE A 66 5.85 16.30 -1.34
C ILE A 66 4.52 16.69 -0.69
N ASP A 67 4.57 17.52 0.36
CA ASP A 67 3.36 18.09 0.98
C ASP A 67 2.47 18.74 -0.09
N ASN A 68 1.17 18.50 -0.02
CA ASN A 68 0.22 19.09 -0.96
C ASN A 68 0.18 20.62 -0.84
N TYR A 69 0.59 21.21 0.27
CA TYR A 69 0.40 22.64 0.53
C TYR A 69 1.72 23.41 0.48
N CYS A 70 1.84 24.30 -0.51
CA CYS A 70 3.00 25.18 -0.69
C CYS A 70 3.34 25.95 0.60
N PRO A 71 4.61 25.97 1.08
CA PRO A 71 4.98 26.63 2.33
C PRO A 71 4.82 28.15 2.31
N HIS A 72 4.64 28.77 1.13
CA HIS A 72 4.39 30.20 1.02
C HIS A 72 3.02 30.60 1.59
N ARG A 73 1.92 30.10 1.01
CA ARG A 73 0.54 30.47 1.37
C ARG A 73 -0.43 29.29 1.35
N ARG A 74 0.07 28.06 1.46
CA ARG A 74 -0.71 26.82 1.53
C ARG A 74 -1.61 26.58 0.30
N ALA A 75 -1.25 27.11 -0.87
CA ALA A 75 -1.91 26.71 -2.11
C ALA A 75 -1.63 25.23 -2.41
N SER A 76 -2.63 24.51 -2.90
CA SER A 76 -2.50 23.09 -3.25
C SER A 76 -1.61 22.92 -4.48
N LEU A 77 -0.47 22.24 -4.32
CA LEU A 77 0.49 21.92 -5.37
C LEU A 77 -0.02 20.89 -6.37
N PHE A 78 -1.14 20.21 -6.08
CA PHE A 78 -1.83 19.40 -7.08
C PHE A 78 -2.24 20.21 -8.32
N PHE A 79 -2.54 21.50 -8.14
CA PHE A 79 -2.81 22.39 -9.28
C PHE A 79 -1.53 22.97 -9.87
N GLY A 80 -0.36 22.56 -9.40
CA GLY A 80 0.94 23.01 -9.87
C GLY A 80 1.28 22.47 -11.26
N ARG A 81 2.27 23.08 -11.89
CA ARG A 81 2.84 22.60 -13.16
C ARG A 81 4.10 21.80 -12.87
N ASN A 82 4.16 20.59 -13.38
CA ASN A 82 5.33 19.75 -13.31
C ASN A 82 6.25 20.12 -14.48
N GLU A 83 7.38 20.75 -14.20
CA GLU A 83 8.28 21.30 -15.22
C GLU A 83 9.72 21.41 -14.71
N GLU A 84 10.69 21.08 -15.57
CA GLU A 84 12.13 21.30 -15.30
C GLU A 84 12.56 20.77 -13.92
N CYS A 85 12.33 19.48 -13.71
CA CYS A 85 12.62 18.73 -12.49
C CYS A 85 11.96 19.28 -11.21
N GLY A 86 10.82 19.97 -11.30
CA GLY A 86 10.11 20.42 -10.11
C GLY A 86 8.64 20.78 -10.31
N LEU A 87 7.90 20.76 -9.21
CA LEU A 87 6.49 21.12 -9.17
C LEU A 87 6.34 22.61 -8.83
N ARG A 88 5.92 23.40 -9.81
CA ARG A 88 5.72 24.84 -9.68
C ARG A 88 4.32 25.18 -9.18
N CYS A 89 4.26 25.87 -8.04
CA CYS A 89 3.03 26.39 -7.48
C CYS A 89 2.38 27.43 -8.41
N VAL A 90 1.12 27.23 -8.78
CA VAL A 90 0.36 28.17 -9.62
C VAL A 90 0.05 29.51 -8.97
N TYR A 91 0.23 29.63 -7.65
CA TYR A 91 -0.11 30.89 -6.97
C TYR A 91 0.96 31.97 -7.20
N HIS A 92 2.20 31.71 -6.81
CA HIS A 92 3.31 32.68 -6.90
C HIS A 92 4.57 32.11 -7.57
N GLY A 93 4.44 30.95 -8.22
CA GLY A 93 5.52 30.38 -9.03
C GLY A 93 6.65 29.71 -8.25
N TRP A 94 6.57 29.56 -6.92
CA TRP A 94 7.59 28.82 -6.17
C TRP A 94 7.65 27.37 -6.64
N LYS A 95 8.85 26.87 -6.98
CA LYS A 95 9.08 25.54 -7.55
C LYS A 95 9.87 24.67 -6.57
N PHE A 96 9.45 23.42 -6.42
CA PHE A 96 10.08 22.44 -5.53
C PHE A 96 10.46 21.17 -6.27
N ASP A 97 11.66 20.64 -6.02
CA ASP A 97 12.08 19.36 -6.59
C ASP A 97 11.56 18.15 -5.78
N ILE A 98 11.96 16.95 -6.20
CA ILE A 98 11.57 15.68 -5.55
C ILE A 98 12.10 15.53 -4.12
N THR A 99 13.13 16.30 -3.74
CA THR A 99 13.74 16.29 -2.40
C THR A 99 13.12 17.34 -1.48
N GLY A 100 12.23 18.19 -2.03
CA GLY A 100 11.56 19.26 -1.32
C GLY A 100 12.34 20.58 -1.34
N ASP A 101 13.40 20.67 -2.13
CA ASP A 101 14.23 21.87 -2.22
C ASP A 101 13.55 22.94 -3.07
N CYS A 102 13.55 24.18 -2.60
CA CYS A 102 13.01 25.27 -3.41
C CYS A 102 14.01 25.65 -4.51
N MET A 103 13.68 25.27 -5.74
CA MET A 103 14.52 25.46 -6.91
C MET A 103 14.45 26.89 -7.44
N ASP A 104 13.26 27.49 -7.36
CA ASP A 104 12.96 28.77 -8.00
C ASP A 104 11.85 29.54 -7.27
N MET A 105 11.99 30.87 -7.26
CA MET A 105 11.09 31.84 -6.64
C MET A 105 10.96 33.07 -7.55
N PRO A 106 10.26 32.97 -8.69
CA PRO A 106 10.21 34.04 -9.69
C PRO A 106 9.52 35.31 -9.21
N SER A 107 8.79 35.24 -8.09
CA SER A 107 8.17 36.40 -7.43
C SER A 107 9.16 37.21 -6.57
N GLU A 108 10.34 36.68 -6.28
CA GLU A 108 11.37 37.33 -5.48
C GLU A 108 12.40 38.05 -6.38
N PRO A 109 13.07 39.11 -5.89
CA PRO A 109 14.18 39.73 -6.61
C PRO A 109 15.29 38.73 -6.93
N THR A 110 15.94 38.88 -8.08
CA THR A 110 16.98 37.95 -8.56
C THR A 110 18.19 37.80 -7.64
N GLU A 111 18.46 38.82 -6.83
CA GLU A 111 19.50 38.86 -5.81
C GLU A 111 19.12 38.15 -4.51
N SER A 112 17.85 37.76 -4.36
CA SER A 112 17.36 37.04 -3.19
C SER A 112 17.83 35.58 -3.23
N ASN A 113 18.49 35.15 -2.16
CA ASN A 113 18.83 33.75 -1.92
C ASN A 113 17.86 33.07 -0.94
N PHE A 114 16.65 33.62 -0.77
CA PHE A 114 15.70 33.10 0.20
C PHE A 114 15.26 31.66 -0.11
N LYS A 115 15.32 31.24 -1.38
CA LYS A 115 15.05 29.85 -1.80
C LYS A 115 15.92 28.83 -1.08
N ASP A 116 17.16 29.17 -0.73
CA ASP A 116 18.09 28.27 -0.04
C ASP A 116 17.66 27.98 1.41
N LYS A 117 16.73 28.78 1.95
CA LYS A 117 16.16 28.63 3.30
C LYS A 117 14.77 28.00 3.30
N VAL A 118 14.18 27.79 2.13
CA VAL A 118 12.83 27.26 2.00
C VAL A 118 12.90 25.82 1.55
N LYS A 119 12.24 24.96 2.32
CA LYS A 119 12.00 23.57 1.98
C LYS A 119 10.51 23.30 2.08
N ILE A 120 10.02 22.39 1.26
CA ILE A 120 8.74 21.71 1.49
C ILE A 120 9.02 20.32 2.03
N LYS A 121 8.11 19.80 2.86
CA LYS A 121 8.23 18.43 3.32
C LYS A 121 8.17 17.48 2.12
N ALA A 122 9.16 16.62 2.02
CA ALA A 122 9.26 15.58 0.99
C ALA A 122 9.50 14.22 1.64
N TYR A 123 9.08 13.18 0.96
CA TYR A 123 9.25 11.80 1.40
C TYR A 123 10.00 11.01 0.32
N PRO A 124 11.01 10.20 0.70
CA PRO A 124 11.64 9.27 -0.23
C PRO A 124 10.60 8.40 -0.93
N ALA A 125 10.65 8.37 -2.26
CA ALA A 125 9.78 7.56 -3.08
C ALA A 125 10.61 6.70 -4.03
N LYS A 126 10.15 5.47 -4.27
CA LYS A 126 10.79 4.53 -5.21
C LYS A 126 9.74 3.79 -6.01
N GLU A 127 10.01 3.61 -7.29
CA GLU A 127 9.21 2.74 -8.14
C GLU A 127 9.81 1.33 -8.15
N TYR A 128 9.00 0.33 -7.82
CA TYR A 128 9.39 -1.08 -7.86
C TYR A 128 8.15 -1.96 -7.90
N GLY A 129 8.19 -2.99 -8.74
CA GLY A 129 7.08 -3.92 -8.85
C GLY A 129 5.78 -3.27 -9.34
N SER A 130 5.81 -2.36 -10.34
CA SER A 130 4.63 -1.57 -10.79
C SER A 130 3.95 -0.73 -9.70
N CYS A 131 4.57 -0.58 -8.53
CA CYS A 131 4.10 0.26 -7.44
C CYS A 131 5.07 1.41 -7.20
N ILE A 132 4.53 2.55 -6.84
CA ILE A 132 5.29 3.64 -6.22
C ILE A 132 5.17 3.46 -4.71
N TRP A 133 6.32 3.30 -4.07
CA TRP A 133 6.49 3.16 -2.63
C TRP A 133 6.93 4.48 -2.03
N VAL A 134 6.44 4.78 -0.82
CA VAL A 134 6.80 5.99 -0.08
C VAL A 134 7.26 5.60 1.32
N TYR A 135 8.38 6.17 1.75
CA TYR A 135 8.87 6.04 3.13
C TYR A 135 8.59 7.33 3.89
N MET A 136 7.86 7.23 5.00
CA MET A 136 7.39 8.40 5.77
C MET A 136 8.05 8.56 7.14
N GLY A 137 9.09 7.77 7.39
CA GLY A 137 9.82 7.72 8.66
C GLY A 137 11.12 8.52 8.65
N PRO A 138 11.87 8.47 9.76
CA PRO A 138 13.18 9.11 9.87
C PRO A 138 14.20 8.53 8.91
N ALA A 139 14.93 9.39 8.20
CA ALA A 139 15.85 9.00 7.12
C ALA A 139 16.95 8.03 7.58
N GLU A 140 17.42 8.17 8.81
CA GLU A 140 18.45 7.32 9.41
C GLU A 140 17.97 5.90 9.76
N LEU A 141 16.66 5.67 9.70
CA LEU A 141 16.02 4.37 9.96
C LEU A 141 15.26 3.85 8.74
N GLN A 142 15.56 4.39 7.55
CA GLN A 142 14.97 3.94 6.29
C GLN A 142 15.48 2.52 5.95
N PRO A 143 14.60 1.51 5.86
CA PRO A 143 15.00 0.18 5.45
C PRO A 143 15.21 0.11 3.93
N GLU A 144 15.78 -1.00 3.47
CA GLU A 144 15.76 -1.36 2.06
C GLU A 144 14.31 -1.52 1.56
N LEU A 145 14.13 -1.39 0.25
CA LEU A 145 12.82 -1.56 -0.38
C LEU A 145 12.39 -3.04 -0.28
N PRO A 146 11.13 -3.36 0.04
CA PRO A 146 10.72 -4.75 0.19
C PRO A 146 10.70 -5.48 -1.16
N GLU A 147 11.44 -6.59 -1.24
CA GLU A 147 11.57 -7.44 -2.44
C GLU A 147 10.60 -8.63 -2.42
N PHE A 148 9.30 -8.36 -2.26
CA PHE A 148 8.28 -9.41 -2.29
C PHE A 148 8.33 -10.24 -3.58
N GLU A 149 8.04 -11.55 -3.52
CA GLU A 149 8.19 -12.44 -4.68
C GLU A 149 7.33 -12.00 -5.88
N TRP A 150 6.14 -11.45 -5.63
CA TRP A 150 5.25 -10.93 -6.66
C TRP A 150 5.84 -9.70 -7.41
N ALA A 151 6.77 -8.96 -6.80
CA ALA A 151 7.42 -7.82 -7.44
C ALA A 151 8.62 -8.26 -8.32
N ARG A 152 9.11 -9.49 -8.12
CA ARG A 152 10.29 -10.06 -8.81
C ARG A 152 9.96 -10.80 -10.11
N VAL A 153 8.69 -11.10 -10.35
CA VAL A 153 8.25 -11.72 -11.62
C VAL A 153 8.26 -10.69 -12.76
N PRO A 154 8.36 -11.13 -14.03
CA PRO A 154 8.25 -10.22 -15.18
C PRO A 154 6.94 -9.43 -15.15
N ASP A 155 6.97 -8.20 -15.66
CA ASP A 155 5.80 -7.30 -15.65
C ASP A 155 4.56 -7.93 -16.32
N ALA A 156 4.75 -8.72 -17.37
CA ALA A 156 3.67 -9.44 -18.06
C ALA A 156 2.93 -10.47 -17.18
N ASN A 157 3.53 -10.87 -16.06
CA ASN A 157 2.99 -11.83 -15.10
C ASN A 157 2.50 -11.16 -13.82
N ARG A 158 2.40 -9.82 -13.81
CA ARG A 158 1.99 -9.05 -12.65
C ARG A 158 0.71 -8.29 -12.94
N VAL A 159 -0.25 -8.39 -12.02
CA VAL A 159 -1.48 -7.59 -12.02
C VAL A 159 -1.58 -6.94 -10.65
N ILE A 160 -1.72 -5.62 -10.63
CA ILE A 160 -1.85 -4.84 -9.39
C ILE A 160 -3.11 -4.02 -9.50
N THR A 161 -3.89 -4.05 -8.43
CA THR A 161 -5.12 -3.26 -8.31
C THR A 161 -5.04 -2.44 -7.05
N ARG A 162 -5.53 -1.19 -7.14
CA ARG A 162 -5.65 -0.29 -6.01
C ARG A 162 -7.10 0.19 -5.94
N PHE A 163 -7.67 0.19 -4.74
CA PHE A 163 -9.01 0.70 -4.48
C PHE A 163 -9.08 1.31 -3.08
N ILE A 164 -10.07 2.18 -2.86
CA ILE A 164 -10.31 2.81 -1.56
C ILE A 164 -11.35 2.00 -0.82
N GLN A 165 -10.97 1.51 0.36
CA GLN A 165 -11.90 0.91 1.32
C GLN A 165 -12.20 1.90 2.43
N HIS A 166 -13.47 2.31 2.57
CA HIS A 166 -13.92 3.26 3.59
C HIS A 166 -14.14 2.58 4.95
N SER A 167 -13.07 2.05 5.54
CA SER A 167 -13.04 1.49 6.90
C SER A 167 -11.71 1.81 7.59
N ASN A 168 -11.61 1.53 8.88
CA ASN A 168 -10.30 1.57 9.53
C ASN A 168 -9.40 0.43 8.98
N PHE A 169 -8.10 0.67 8.86
CA PHE A 169 -7.15 -0.33 8.36
C PHE A 169 -7.18 -1.63 9.19
N MET A 170 -7.43 -1.52 10.50
CA MET A 170 -7.50 -2.68 11.39
C MET A 170 -8.65 -3.61 11.02
N GLN A 171 -9.79 -3.06 10.60
CA GLN A 171 -10.94 -3.87 10.15
C GLN A 171 -10.62 -4.63 8.85
N ALA A 172 -9.89 -3.99 7.92
CA ALA A 172 -9.43 -4.66 6.71
C ALA A 172 -8.41 -5.76 7.05
N THR A 173 -7.45 -5.45 7.92
CA THR A 173 -6.41 -6.39 8.37
C THR A 173 -7.01 -7.62 9.07
N GLU A 174 -7.96 -7.42 9.99
CA GLU A 174 -8.68 -8.51 10.65
C GLU A 174 -9.41 -9.41 9.64
N GLY A 175 -10.04 -8.82 8.62
CA GLY A 175 -10.66 -9.56 7.52
C GLY A 175 -9.67 -10.39 6.71
N GLU A 176 -8.49 -9.83 6.40
CA GLU A 176 -7.44 -10.52 5.64
C GLU A 176 -6.88 -11.74 6.39
N ILE A 177 -6.73 -11.65 7.71
CA ILE A 177 -6.18 -12.72 8.55
C ILE A 177 -7.26 -13.65 9.14
N ASP A 178 -8.54 -13.36 8.96
CA ASP A 178 -9.62 -14.26 9.36
C ASP A 178 -9.82 -15.38 8.33
N SER A 179 -9.47 -16.61 8.69
CA SER A 179 -9.70 -17.74 7.81
C SER A 179 -11.16 -18.22 7.76
N SER A 180 -11.97 -17.90 8.77
CA SER A 180 -13.32 -18.43 8.91
C SER A 180 -14.27 -17.85 7.85
N HIS A 181 -14.16 -16.54 7.54
CA HIS A 181 -15.04 -15.86 6.58
C HIS A 181 -15.02 -16.48 5.18
N VAL A 182 -13.93 -17.14 4.79
CA VAL A 182 -13.77 -17.82 3.50
C VAL A 182 -14.92 -18.77 3.20
N SER A 183 -15.36 -19.50 4.23
CA SER A 183 -16.37 -20.54 4.10
C SER A 183 -17.77 -19.97 3.84
N PHE A 184 -18.00 -18.71 4.19
CA PHE A 184 -19.30 -18.05 4.14
C PHE A 184 -19.34 -16.94 3.08
N LEU A 185 -18.45 -15.95 3.19
CA LEU A 185 -18.43 -14.76 2.32
C LEU A 185 -18.04 -15.12 0.88
N HIS A 186 -17.11 -16.05 0.70
CA HIS A 186 -16.63 -16.48 -0.62
C HIS A 186 -17.34 -17.73 -1.12
N SER A 187 -18.45 -18.11 -0.47
CA SER A 187 -19.29 -19.23 -0.91
C SER A 187 -20.17 -18.82 -2.10
N VAL A 188 -20.46 -19.79 -2.96
CA VAL A 188 -21.42 -19.60 -4.07
C VAL A 188 -22.84 -19.86 -3.56
N PHE A 189 -23.77 -18.95 -3.86
CA PHE A 189 -25.18 -19.05 -3.47
C PHE A 189 -25.89 -20.25 -4.12
N ASP A 190 -25.45 -20.66 -5.30
CA ASP A 190 -25.95 -21.83 -6.00
C ASP A 190 -24.85 -22.90 -6.02
N LEU A 191 -25.00 -23.91 -5.16
CA LEU A 191 -24.11 -25.07 -5.12
C LEU A 191 -24.23 -25.96 -6.38
N SER A 192 -25.23 -25.74 -7.25
CA SER A 192 -25.37 -26.39 -8.56
C SER A 192 -24.65 -25.63 -9.68
N ILE A 193 -24.33 -24.35 -9.48
CA ILE A 193 -23.43 -23.59 -10.35
C ILE A 193 -22.01 -23.97 -9.95
N ASP A 194 -21.43 -24.88 -10.73
CA ASP A 194 -20.00 -25.19 -10.74
C ASP A 194 -19.24 -23.97 -11.32
N TYR A 195 -19.26 -22.83 -10.61
CA TYR A 195 -18.63 -21.56 -11.04
C TYR A 195 -17.10 -21.72 -11.22
N HIS A 196 -16.53 -22.78 -10.65
CA HIS A 196 -15.13 -23.18 -10.85
C HIS A 196 -14.91 -24.10 -12.05
N ARG A 197 -15.92 -24.35 -12.90
CA ARG A 197 -15.74 -25.07 -14.15
C ARG A 197 -15.26 -24.16 -15.29
N ASP A 198 -15.63 -22.89 -15.29
CA ASP A 198 -15.35 -21.97 -16.41
C ASP A 198 -14.04 -21.17 -16.28
N MET A 199 -13.37 -21.17 -15.13
CA MET A 199 -11.97 -20.71 -15.02
C MET A 199 -10.94 -21.84 -15.27
N ARG A 200 -11.38 -23.02 -15.72
CA ARG A 200 -10.52 -24.17 -16.04
C ARG A 200 -9.93 -24.05 -17.45
N VAL A 201 -8.96 -23.16 -17.63
CA VAL A 201 -7.93 -23.37 -18.66
C VAL A 201 -6.83 -24.18 -17.99
N GLY A 202 -7.06 -25.48 -17.87
CA GLY A 202 -6.16 -26.40 -17.18
C GLY A 202 -6.91 -27.63 -16.72
N ASP A 203 -6.96 -28.63 -17.59
CA ASP A 203 -7.40 -29.98 -17.27
C ASP A 203 -6.56 -30.52 -16.11
N GLN A 204 -7.09 -30.63 -14.88
CA GLN A 204 -6.67 -31.60 -13.85
C GLN A 204 -7.69 -31.72 -12.71
N LYS A 205 -7.69 -32.91 -12.11
CA LYS A 205 -8.57 -33.47 -11.07
C LYS A 205 -8.44 -32.81 -9.68
N GLU A 206 -8.05 -31.54 -9.59
CA GLU A 206 -7.61 -30.86 -8.36
C GLU A 206 -8.66 -29.92 -7.71
N GLY A 207 -9.90 -29.93 -8.19
CA GLY A 207 -11.02 -29.16 -7.61
C GLY A 207 -11.52 -29.62 -6.23
N ARG A 208 -10.78 -30.46 -5.49
CA ARG A 208 -11.19 -30.95 -4.15
C ARG A 208 -10.90 -29.96 -3.03
N ASN A 209 -9.92 -29.08 -3.18
CA ASN A 209 -9.42 -28.23 -2.09
C ASN A 209 -10.35 -27.05 -1.77
N SER A 210 -10.98 -26.42 -2.79
CA SER A 210 -11.95 -25.33 -2.57
C SER A 210 -13.23 -25.84 -1.89
N VAL A 211 -13.70 -27.04 -2.24
CA VAL A 211 -14.90 -27.66 -1.63
C VAL A 211 -14.72 -27.90 -0.12
N LEU A 212 -13.50 -28.27 0.31
CA LEU A 212 -13.21 -28.48 1.74
C LEU A 212 -13.22 -27.18 2.54
N SER A 213 -12.80 -26.04 1.96
CA SER A 213 -12.93 -24.74 2.63
C SER A 213 -14.38 -24.33 2.86
N TYR A 214 -15.30 -24.66 1.96
CA TYR A 214 -16.72 -24.30 2.10
C TYR A 214 -17.49 -25.26 3.01
N LYS A 215 -17.14 -26.56 2.98
CA LYS A 215 -17.86 -27.59 3.75
C LYS A 215 -17.54 -27.56 5.24
N PHE A 216 -16.33 -27.15 5.62
CA PHE A 216 -15.86 -27.15 7.01
C PHE A 216 -15.58 -25.72 7.49
N GLY A 217 -16.65 -25.04 7.94
CA GLY A 217 -16.63 -23.62 8.29
C GLY A 217 -15.89 -23.23 9.57
N ALA A 218 -15.43 -24.20 10.37
CA ALA A 218 -14.71 -23.99 11.62
C ALA A 218 -13.24 -24.42 11.47
N PRO A 219 -12.34 -23.55 10.99
CA PRO A 219 -10.93 -23.89 10.85
C PRO A 219 -10.25 -24.00 12.21
N GLN A 220 -9.31 -24.95 12.34
CA GLN A 220 -8.40 -24.99 13.46
C GLN A 220 -7.12 -24.23 13.11
N LEU A 221 -6.80 -23.22 13.91
CA LEU A 221 -5.68 -22.31 13.65
C LEU A 221 -4.42 -22.77 14.39
N THR A 222 -3.29 -22.68 13.71
CA THR A 222 -1.96 -22.83 14.31
C THR A 222 -1.11 -21.66 13.86
N VAL A 223 -0.51 -20.95 14.81
CA VAL A 223 0.29 -19.75 14.54
C VAL A 223 1.75 -20.06 14.81
N LYS A 224 2.62 -19.61 13.90
CA LYS A 224 4.07 -19.56 14.06
C LYS A 224 4.49 -18.10 14.03
N GLU A 225 4.96 -17.61 15.15
CA GLU A 225 5.56 -16.27 15.25
C GLU A 225 6.85 -16.20 14.44
N THR A 226 7.12 -15.02 13.89
CA THR A 226 8.31 -14.70 13.11
C THR A 226 8.81 -13.32 13.53
N ASP A 227 10.05 -12.97 13.18
CA ASP A 227 10.61 -11.65 13.45
C ASP A 227 9.95 -10.51 12.65
N TYR A 228 9.28 -10.84 11.54
CA TYR A 228 8.57 -9.89 10.68
C TYR A 228 7.05 -9.83 10.93
N GLY A 229 6.50 -10.65 11.82
CA GLY A 229 5.05 -10.83 12.00
C GLY A 229 4.71 -12.27 12.37
N PHE A 230 3.82 -12.92 11.62
CA PHE A 230 3.50 -14.33 11.86
C PHE A 230 3.09 -15.05 10.58
N THR A 231 3.23 -16.38 10.60
CA THR A 231 2.58 -17.28 9.64
C THR A 231 1.53 -18.08 10.39
N TYR A 232 0.32 -18.18 9.84
CA TYR A 232 -0.69 -19.06 10.42
C TYR A 232 -1.20 -20.08 9.41
N GLY A 233 -1.36 -21.31 9.88
CA GLY A 233 -2.03 -22.39 9.17
C GLY A 233 -3.46 -22.53 9.66
N SER A 234 -4.39 -22.65 8.72
CA SER A 234 -5.78 -23.00 9.01
C SER A 234 -6.10 -24.39 8.46
N ARG A 235 -6.33 -25.33 9.38
CA ARG A 235 -6.67 -26.72 9.10
C ARG A 235 -8.18 -26.90 8.98
N ARG A 236 -8.64 -27.55 7.93
CA ARG A 236 -10.04 -27.94 7.70
C ARG A 236 -10.12 -29.40 7.23
N GLY A 237 -11.22 -30.07 7.51
CA GLY A 237 -11.45 -31.46 7.11
C GLY A 237 -12.13 -32.30 8.21
N PRO A 238 -12.46 -33.57 7.92
CA PRO A 238 -12.95 -34.50 8.92
C PRO A 238 -11.90 -34.71 10.03
N GLU A 239 -12.33 -35.11 11.23
CA GLU A 239 -11.41 -35.36 12.36
C GLU A 239 -10.36 -36.44 12.03
N GLU A 240 -10.71 -37.43 11.21
CA GLU A 240 -9.80 -38.45 10.67
C GLU A 240 -9.78 -38.40 9.13
N GLY A 241 -8.60 -38.28 8.53
CA GLY A 241 -8.41 -38.34 7.08
C GLY A 241 -7.51 -37.25 6.49
N ASN A 242 -7.77 -36.89 5.23
CA ASN A 242 -7.03 -35.85 4.51
C ASN A 242 -7.50 -34.45 4.94
N TYR A 243 -6.57 -33.63 5.44
CA TYR A 243 -6.83 -32.24 5.80
C TYR A 243 -6.47 -31.28 4.67
N TYR A 244 -7.26 -30.21 4.55
CA TYR A 244 -6.92 -29.03 3.77
C TYR A 244 -6.25 -28.01 4.69
N TRP A 245 -5.06 -27.55 4.30
CA TRP A 245 -4.33 -26.49 4.98
C TRP A 245 -4.25 -25.27 4.09
N ARG A 246 -4.63 -24.12 4.65
CA ARG A 246 -4.36 -22.82 4.06
C ARG A 246 -3.38 -22.05 4.95
N VAL A 247 -2.20 -21.76 4.42
CA VAL A 247 -1.11 -21.10 5.13
C VAL A 247 -0.99 -19.67 4.64
N THR A 248 -1.19 -18.70 5.54
CA THR A 248 -1.12 -17.27 5.25
C THR A 248 0.03 -16.66 6.02
N GLN A 249 0.80 -15.81 5.37
CA GLN A 249 1.85 -15.02 6.03
C GLN A 249 1.34 -13.60 6.22
N TRP A 250 1.51 -13.06 7.42
CA TRP A 250 1.26 -11.66 7.73
C TRP A 250 2.56 -11.02 8.19
N MET A 251 2.94 -9.93 7.52
CA MET A 251 4.15 -9.16 7.79
C MET A 251 3.75 -7.74 8.19
N LEU A 252 4.46 -7.22 9.18
CA LEU A 252 4.26 -5.86 9.64
C LEU A 252 4.49 -4.84 8.51
N PRO A 253 3.73 -3.73 8.48
CA PRO A 253 2.62 -3.43 9.38
C PRO A 253 1.25 -3.90 8.83
N MET A 254 1.18 -4.35 7.58
CA MET A 254 -0.09 -4.56 6.87
C MET A 254 -0.02 -5.50 5.65
N PHE A 255 1.04 -6.28 5.50
CA PHE A 255 1.21 -7.12 4.30
C PHE A 255 0.71 -8.53 4.55
N SER A 256 -0.29 -8.96 3.79
CA SER A 256 -0.85 -10.32 3.85
C SER A 256 -0.54 -11.08 2.57
N LEU A 257 0.21 -12.18 2.66
CA LEU A 257 0.40 -13.13 1.56
C LEU A 257 -0.59 -14.27 1.73
N ILE A 258 -1.73 -14.10 1.07
CA ILE A 258 -2.85 -15.02 1.14
C ILE A 258 -2.77 -16.00 -0.04
N PRO A 259 -2.83 -17.31 0.21
CA PRO A 259 -2.76 -18.29 -0.87
C PRO A 259 -4.00 -18.24 -1.76
N GLY A 260 -3.75 -18.25 -3.07
CA GLY A 260 -4.77 -18.26 -4.12
C GLY A 260 -5.52 -19.60 -4.21
N PRO A 261 -6.64 -19.64 -4.96
CA PRO A 261 -7.49 -20.83 -5.10
C PRO A 261 -6.89 -21.91 -6.02
N THR A 262 -5.83 -21.61 -6.77
CA THR A 262 -5.19 -22.49 -7.75
C THR A 262 -3.69 -22.54 -7.47
N TRP A 263 -3.18 -23.72 -7.11
CA TRP A 263 -1.77 -24.06 -7.10
C TRP A 263 -1.57 -25.22 -8.06
#